data_AF-A0A2E5R4I0-F1
#
_entry.id   AF-A0A2E5R4I0-F1
#
_cell.length_a   1.000
_cell.length_b   1.000
_cell.length_c   1.000
_cell.angle_alpha   90.00
_cell.angle_beta   90.00
_cell.angle_gamma   90.00
#
_symmetry.space_group_name_H-M   'P 1'
#
loop_
_entity.id
_entity.type
_entity.pdbx_description
1 polymer ?
#
loop_
_entity_poly.entity_id
_entity_poly.type
_entity_poly.pdbx_seq_one_letter_code
_entity_poly.pdbx_strand_id
1 'polypeptide(L)'
;MQKKIPSSKFYNILINQVPISKNKHIYFTKLSLTGLEEMHNYSINPKLYEFLGYKPFKNINTTKKYLKKLINNQKKNSNNEIKDMGWFIRRKTDNRLIGTARLTNIKYSVGHAEWGWGIDPDLWGSGYILDIMEALKEYVFIKLTLNRLWGQTWKKNKRTIASIKLAGMEMEGVHKDGDKDANGKYQDTVSYGIVAKKYFEDIKKIHKKKKLLSQNEIKKIIRKTLGLQINSKINSMESTRNWDSLSHINVILAIEKKIKYKFNAIEIAQSNSVENIYNIINKK
;
A
#
# COMPACT_ATOMS: atom_id res chain seq x y z
N MET A 1 -22.16 -12.43 -7.32
CA MET A 1 -21.75 -11.14 -6.72
C MET A 1 -21.65 -11.32 -5.20
N GLN A 2 -20.69 -10.68 -4.53
CA GLN A 2 -20.61 -10.72 -3.06
C GLN A 2 -21.84 -10.04 -2.46
N LYS A 3 -22.50 -10.68 -1.50
CA LYS A 3 -23.67 -10.10 -0.81
C LYS A 3 -23.18 -8.96 0.09
N LYS A 4 -23.66 -7.75 -0.18
CA LYS A 4 -23.36 -6.56 0.62
C LYS A 4 -23.93 -6.73 2.04
N ILE A 5 -23.12 -6.45 3.05
CA ILE A 5 -23.56 -6.49 4.46
C ILE A 5 -24.49 -5.31 4.78
N PRO A 6 -25.38 -5.43 5.79
CA PRO A 6 -26.20 -4.31 6.24
C PRO A 6 -25.37 -3.10 6.68
N SER A 7 -25.93 -1.88 6.51
CA SER A 7 -25.23 -0.63 6.82
C SER A 7 -24.79 -0.53 8.28
N SER A 8 -25.63 -1.00 9.21
CA SER A 8 -25.30 -1.06 10.65
C SER A 8 -24.06 -1.91 10.91
N LYS A 9 -23.97 -3.09 10.29
CA LYS A 9 -22.81 -3.98 10.37
C LYS A 9 -21.57 -3.36 9.71
N PHE A 10 -21.73 -2.72 8.55
CA PHE A 10 -20.66 -2.02 7.84
C PHE A 10 -20.01 -0.95 8.72
N TYR A 11 -20.80 -0.01 9.26
CA TYR A 11 -20.26 1.06 10.09
C TYR A 11 -19.71 0.56 11.42
N ASN A 12 -20.31 -0.50 12.00
CA ASN A 12 -19.77 -1.14 13.19
C ASN A 12 -18.35 -1.71 12.94
N ILE A 13 -18.14 -2.41 11.83
CA ILE A 13 -16.82 -2.91 11.43
C ILE A 13 -15.87 -1.72 11.25
N LEU A 14 -16.28 -0.69 10.51
CA LEU A 14 -15.45 0.47 10.20
C LEU A 14 -14.94 1.20 11.46
N ILE A 15 -15.76 1.28 12.52
CA ILE A 15 -15.42 1.95 13.79
C ILE A 15 -14.56 1.06 14.70
N ASN A 16 -14.88 -0.23 14.75
CA ASN A 16 -14.37 -1.13 15.80
C ASN A 16 -13.25 -2.04 15.34
N GLN A 17 -13.03 -2.18 14.03
CA GLN A 17 -11.99 -3.03 13.47
C GLN A 17 -10.98 -2.20 12.66
N VAL A 18 -9.78 -2.74 12.58
CA VAL A 18 -8.69 -2.19 11.76
C VAL A 18 -8.33 -3.21 10.68
N PRO A 19 -7.71 -2.77 9.56
CA PRO A 19 -7.16 -3.69 8.58
C PRO A 19 -6.15 -4.64 9.23
N ILE A 20 -6.18 -5.90 8.81
CA ILE A 20 -5.26 -6.93 9.31
C ILE A 20 -4.26 -7.22 8.20
N SER A 21 -2.97 -7.02 8.48
CA SER A 21 -1.92 -7.51 7.59
C SER A 21 -1.68 -9.00 7.87
N LYS A 22 -1.89 -9.83 6.84
CA LYS A 22 -1.51 -11.25 6.85
C LYS A 22 0.01 -11.44 6.92
N ASN A 23 0.78 -10.41 6.55
CA ASN A 23 2.23 -10.47 6.58
C ASN A 23 2.75 -10.11 7.98
N LYS A 24 3.96 -10.58 8.30
CA LYS A 24 4.57 -10.44 9.64
C LYS A 24 5.27 -9.10 9.87
N HIS A 25 5.21 -8.15 8.93
CA HIS A 25 6.00 -6.91 9.04
C HIS A 25 5.26 -5.73 9.68
N ILE A 26 3.94 -5.60 9.44
CA ILE A 26 3.18 -4.43 9.88
C ILE A 26 1.89 -4.80 10.61
N TYR A 27 1.36 -3.86 11.36
CA TYR A 27 0.01 -3.90 11.90
C TYR A 27 -0.60 -2.49 11.98
N PHE A 28 -1.94 -2.43 12.05
CA PHE A 28 -2.69 -1.18 12.04
C PHE A 28 -3.15 -0.83 13.47
N THR A 29 -3.11 0.44 13.82
CA THR A 29 -3.68 0.97 15.09
C THR A 29 -4.55 2.19 14.80
N LYS A 30 -5.50 2.48 15.69
CA LYS A 30 -6.36 3.67 15.56
C LYS A 30 -5.52 4.94 15.65
N LEU A 31 -5.91 5.97 14.91
CA LEU A 31 -5.33 7.30 15.06
C LEU A 31 -5.60 7.83 16.47
N SER A 32 -4.56 8.36 17.11
CA SER A 32 -4.60 8.91 18.47
C SER A 32 -3.53 9.98 18.61
N LEU A 33 -3.75 10.94 19.52
CA LEU A 33 -2.75 11.96 19.84
C LEU A 33 -1.47 11.39 20.44
N THR A 34 -1.49 10.15 20.94
CA THR A 34 -0.28 9.46 21.42
C THR A 34 0.77 9.24 20.33
N GLY A 35 0.35 9.16 19.06
CA GLY A 35 1.28 9.04 17.92
C GLY A 35 1.76 10.39 17.37
N LEU A 36 1.48 11.52 18.05
CA LEU A 36 1.78 12.86 17.53
C LEU A 36 3.28 13.10 17.31
N GLU A 37 4.10 12.76 18.29
CA GLU A 37 5.56 12.97 18.22
C GLU A 37 6.17 12.10 17.11
N GLU A 38 5.85 10.80 17.11
CA GLU A 38 6.29 9.88 16.06
C GLU A 38 5.85 10.33 14.66
N MET A 39 4.61 10.82 14.52
CA MET A 39 4.10 11.35 13.26
C MET A 39 4.84 12.62 12.84
N HIS A 40 5.16 13.48 13.80
CA HIS A 40 5.88 14.72 13.53
C HIS A 40 7.28 14.45 12.98
N ASN A 41 7.98 13.45 13.52
CA ASN A 41 9.35 13.08 13.11
C ASN A 41 9.49 12.89 11.60
N TYR A 42 8.55 12.20 10.96
CA TYR A 42 8.60 12.02 9.50
C TYR A 42 7.86 13.11 8.73
N SER A 43 6.92 13.83 9.36
CA SER A 43 6.14 14.90 8.70
C SER A 43 6.93 16.20 8.46
N ILE A 44 8.11 16.34 9.06
CA ILE A 44 9.02 17.46 8.72
C ILE A 44 9.87 17.18 7.49
N ASN A 45 9.94 15.91 7.04
CA ASN A 45 10.80 15.51 5.93
C ASN A 45 10.21 15.99 4.59
N PRO A 46 10.90 16.89 3.84
CA PRO A 46 10.37 17.43 2.59
C PRO A 46 10.08 16.37 1.53
N LYS A 47 10.79 15.23 1.56
CA LYS A 47 10.56 14.13 0.61
C LYS A 47 9.13 13.59 0.67
N LEU A 48 8.51 13.56 1.86
CA LEU A 48 7.12 13.10 2.03
C LEU A 48 6.14 13.89 1.15
N TYR A 49 6.48 15.15 0.83
CA TYR A 49 5.61 16.10 0.16
C TYR A 49 5.89 16.24 -1.35
N GLU A 50 6.82 15.45 -1.91
CA GLU A 50 7.19 15.49 -3.35
C GLU A 50 5.97 15.36 -4.28
N PHE A 51 4.96 14.60 -3.86
CA PHE A 51 3.71 14.37 -4.60
C PHE A 51 2.45 14.70 -3.78
N LEU A 52 2.57 15.67 -2.85
CA LEU A 52 1.45 16.19 -2.08
C LEU A 52 1.20 17.65 -2.46
N GLY A 53 -0.07 18.04 -2.55
CA GLY A 53 -0.48 19.42 -2.86
C GLY A 53 -0.24 20.44 -1.74
N TYR A 54 0.60 20.14 -0.73
CA TYR A 54 0.86 21.03 0.40
C TYR A 54 2.31 20.94 0.89
N LYS A 55 2.76 21.98 1.61
CA LYS A 55 4.14 22.11 2.10
C LYS A 55 4.41 21.26 3.35
N PRO A 56 5.70 20.92 3.61
CA PRO A 56 6.10 20.22 4.82
C PRO A 56 5.62 20.88 6.11
N PHE A 57 5.31 20.08 7.11
CA PHE A 57 4.95 20.62 8.42
C PHE A 57 6.22 21.20 9.07
N LYS A 58 6.10 22.41 9.61
CA LYS A 58 7.24 23.12 10.21
C LYS A 58 7.41 22.85 11.71
N ASN A 59 6.32 22.56 12.41
CA ASN A 59 6.32 22.39 13.86
C ASN A 59 5.25 21.38 14.29
N ILE A 60 5.38 20.88 15.51
CA ILE A 60 4.50 19.87 16.08
C ILE A 60 3.04 20.33 16.16
N ASN A 61 2.78 21.64 16.32
CA ASN A 61 1.43 22.19 16.35
C ASN A 61 0.71 22.05 15.01
N THR A 62 1.41 22.22 13.88
CA THR A 62 0.85 21.95 12.55
C THR A 62 0.51 20.46 12.38
N THR A 63 1.40 19.56 12.81
CA THR A 63 1.14 18.12 12.83
C THR A 63 -0.06 17.77 13.71
N LYS A 64 -0.16 18.39 14.90
CA LYS A 64 -1.27 18.22 15.84
C LYS A 64 -2.60 18.64 15.24
N LYS A 65 -2.64 19.80 14.56
CA LYS A 65 -3.83 20.27 13.84
C LYS A 65 -4.23 19.29 12.74
N TYR A 66 -3.27 18.80 11.96
CA TYR A 66 -3.53 17.82 10.90
C TYR A 66 -4.05 16.49 11.46
N LEU A 67 -3.41 15.94 12.50
CA LEU A 67 -3.85 14.70 13.14
C LEU A 67 -5.23 14.83 13.78
N LYS A 68 -5.52 15.95 14.46
CA LYS A 68 -6.87 16.26 14.96
C LYS A 68 -7.90 16.30 13.83
N LYS A 69 -7.56 16.90 12.68
CA LYS A 69 -8.43 16.90 11.49
C LYS A 69 -8.70 15.47 11.02
N LEU A 70 -7.67 14.63 10.90
CA LEU A 70 -7.84 13.22 10.52
C LEU A 70 -8.73 12.44 11.50
N ILE A 71 -8.57 12.67 12.81
CA ILE A 71 -9.43 12.06 13.84
C ILE A 71 -10.87 12.56 13.70
N ASN A 72 -11.07 13.87 13.51
CA ASN A 72 -12.40 14.46 13.41
C ASN A 72 -13.16 14.03 12.15
N ASN A 73 -12.46 13.82 11.03
CA ASN A 73 -13.06 13.35 9.78
C ASN A 73 -13.67 11.94 9.89
N GLN A 74 -13.29 11.16 10.91
CA GLN A 74 -13.81 9.79 11.13
C GLN A 74 -15.18 9.78 11.82
N LYS A 75 -15.71 10.95 12.19
CA LYS A 75 -17.03 11.08 12.79
C LYS A 75 -18.13 10.91 11.75
N LYS A 76 -19.30 10.51 12.22
CA LYS A 76 -20.50 10.46 11.39
C LYS A 76 -20.90 11.87 10.94
N ASN A 77 -21.31 11.98 9.68
CA ASN A 77 -21.92 13.19 9.15
C ASN A 77 -23.41 13.29 9.55
N SER A 78 -24.10 14.32 9.06
CA SER A 78 -25.54 14.53 9.24
C SER A 78 -26.41 13.35 8.80
N ASN A 79 -25.93 12.54 7.85
CA ASN A 79 -26.62 11.37 7.33
C ASN A 79 -26.25 10.08 8.09
N ASN A 80 -25.59 10.20 9.26
CA ASN A 80 -25.12 9.09 10.08
C ASN A 80 -24.09 8.20 9.35
N GLU A 81 -23.38 8.74 8.35
CA GLU A 81 -22.37 8.05 7.54
C GLU A 81 -20.95 8.46 7.93
N ILE A 82 -20.01 7.52 7.84
CA ILE A 82 -18.57 7.78 7.96
C ILE A 82 -17.96 7.79 6.56
N LYS A 83 -17.38 8.93 6.16
CA LYS A 83 -16.77 9.11 4.84
C LYS A 83 -15.26 8.93 4.82
N ASP A 84 -14.63 8.98 5.98
CA ASP A 84 -13.18 8.84 6.16
C ASP A 84 -12.88 7.89 7.31
N MET A 85 -11.88 7.03 7.16
CA MET A 85 -11.36 6.18 8.21
C MET A 85 -9.84 6.14 8.10
N GLY A 86 -9.12 6.26 9.22
CA GLY A 86 -7.67 6.37 9.21
C GLY A 86 -7.00 5.56 10.31
N TRP A 87 -5.79 5.08 10.01
CA TRP A 87 -5.00 4.27 10.92
C TRP A 87 -3.53 4.67 10.88
N PHE A 88 -2.87 4.50 12.01
CA PHE A 88 -1.41 4.42 12.06
C PHE A 88 -0.96 3.04 11.60
N ILE A 89 0.14 3.00 10.86
CA ILE A 89 0.82 1.77 10.45
C ILE A 89 2.06 1.61 11.30
N ARG A 90 2.17 0.50 12.01
CA ARG A 90 3.30 0.21 12.89
C ARG A 90 4.07 -1.01 12.42
N ARG A 91 5.39 -0.95 12.55
CA ARG A 91 6.28 -2.08 12.31
C ARG A 91 6.17 -3.07 13.46
N LYS A 92 6.04 -4.37 13.15
CA LYS A 92 5.88 -5.42 14.17
C LYS A 92 7.16 -5.70 14.96
N THR A 93 8.34 -5.51 14.35
CA THR A 93 9.62 -5.88 14.98
C THR A 93 10.03 -4.97 16.13
N ASP A 94 9.67 -3.68 16.07
CA ASP A 94 10.12 -2.66 17.03
C ASP A 94 9.04 -1.64 17.40
N ASN A 95 7.80 -1.89 16.99
CA ASN A 95 6.65 -1.00 17.23
C ASN A 95 6.76 0.40 16.60
N ARG A 96 7.76 0.67 15.75
CA ARG A 96 7.98 1.98 15.13
C ARG A 96 6.78 2.39 14.29
N LEU A 97 6.30 3.63 14.44
CA LEU A 97 5.35 4.22 13.51
C LEU A 97 6.00 4.38 12.12
N ILE A 98 5.44 3.69 11.13
CA ILE A 98 5.87 3.74 9.72
C ILE A 98 5.16 4.89 8.99
N GLY A 99 3.93 5.18 9.38
CA GLY A 99 3.13 6.23 8.76
C GLY A 99 1.63 6.07 8.98
N THR A 100 0.85 6.54 8.02
CA THR A 100 -0.62 6.49 8.06
C THR A 100 -1.20 5.89 6.80
N ALA A 101 -2.33 5.19 6.93
CA ALA A 101 -3.17 4.76 5.82
C ALA A 101 -4.62 5.15 6.08
N ARG A 102 -5.37 5.40 5.02
CA ARG A 102 -6.73 5.91 5.08
C ARG A 102 -7.61 5.29 4.02
N LEU A 103 -8.89 5.17 4.34
CA LEU A 103 -9.99 5.13 3.38
C LEU A 103 -10.68 6.48 3.40
N THR A 104 -10.85 7.10 2.24
CA THR A 104 -11.56 8.37 2.04
C THR A 104 -12.68 8.16 1.04
N ASN A 105 -13.57 9.14 0.88
CA ASN A 105 -14.69 9.06 -0.07
C ASN A 105 -15.47 7.74 0.03
N ILE A 106 -15.63 7.23 1.26
CA ILE A 106 -16.35 5.99 1.51
C ILE A 106 -17.83 6.25 1.20
N LYS A 107 -18.37 5.53 0.22
CA LYS A 107 -19.81 5.56 -0.06
C LYS A 107 -20.37 4.16 0.00
N TYR A 108 -21.02 3.87 1.13
CA TYR A 108 -21.69 2.59 1.36
C TYR A 108 -22.70 2.30 0.24
N SER A 109 -23.54 3.26 -0.16
CA SER A 109 -24.63 3.07 -1.14
C SER A 109 -24.16 2.42 -2.46
N VAL A 110 -23.13 2.98 -3.09
CA VAL A 110 -22.55 2.47 -4.34
C VAL A 110 -21.42 1.45 -4.13
N GLY A 111 -20.97 1.27 -2.89
CA GLY A 111 -20.00 0.24 -2.55
C GLY A 111 -18.57 0.55 -2.99
N HIS A 112 -18.11 1.79 -2.83
CA HIS A 112 -16.72 2.15 -3.13
C HIS A 112 -16.05 2.94 -2.00
N ALA A 113 -14.72 2.85 -1.95
CA ALA A 113 -13.87 3.69 -1.13
C ALA A 113 -12.63 4.08 -1.94
N GLU A 114 -12.12 5.27 -1.66
CA GLU A 114 -10.80 5.69 -2.08
C GLU A 114 -9.80 5.32 -0.98
N TRP A 115 -8.56 5.02 -1.33
CA TRP A 115 -7.50 4.82 -0.35
C TRP A 115 -6.37 5.85 -0.47
N GLY A 116 -5.57 5.96 0.58
CA GLY A 116 -4.33 6.71 0.52
C GLY A 116 -3.42 6.40 1.70
N TRP A 117 -2.13 6.64 1.54
CA TRP A 117 -1.14 6.45 2.59
C TRP A 117 -0.08 7.55 2.54
N GLY A 118 0.54 7.80 3.69
CA GLY A 118 1.72 8.65 3.84
C GLY A 118 2.70 7.93 4.73
N ILE A 119 3.87 7.59 4.19
CA ILE A 119 4.88 6.74 4.82
C ILE A 119 6.15 7.54 5.00
N ASP A 120 6.79 7.37 6.15
CA ASP A 120 8.11 7.92 6.45
C ASP A 120 9.08 7.67 5.27
N PRO A 121 9.63 8.74 4.65
CA PRO A 121 10.55 8.60 3.52
C PRO A 121 11.77 7.73 3.80
N ASP A 122 12.20 7.61 5.05
CA ASP A 122 13.34 6.78 5.44
C ASP A 122 13.03 5.27 5.35
N LEU A 123 11.74 4.92 5.27
CA LEU A 123 11.26 3.55 5.17
C LEU A 123 10.79 3.19 3.75
N TRP A 124 10.90 4.10 2.79
CA TRP A 124 10.55 3.83 1.39
C TRP A 124 11.45 2.75 0.80
N GLY A 125 10.90 2.00 -0.16
CA GLY A 125 11.61 0.88 -0.77
C GLY A 125 11.60 -0.41 0.06
N SER A 126 11.18 -0.38 1.33
CA SER A 126 11.21 -1.54 2.23
C SER A 126 10.04 -2.52 2.07
N GLY A 127 9.21 -2.38 1.03
CA GLY A 127 8.05 -3.27 0.78
C GLY A 127 6.78 -2.96 1.60
N TYR A 128 6.84 -2.08 2.61
CA TYR A 128 5.68 -1.77 3.47
C TYR A 128 4.44 -1.28 2.72
N ILE A 129 4.60 -0.54 1.62
CA ILE A 129 3.46 -0.06 0.82
C ILE A 129 2.67 -1.22 0.24
N LEU A 130 3.33 -2.29 -0.21
CA LEU A 130 2.65 -3.48 -0.73
C LEU A 130 1.88 -4.20 0.39
N ASP A 131 2.49 -4.32 1.58
CA ASP A 131 1.82 -4.89 2.76
C ASP A 131 0.57 -4.08 3.16
N ILE A 132 0.63 -2.74 3.08
CA ILE A 132 -0.50 -1.85 3.35
C ILE A 132 -1.60 -2.04 2.30
N MET A 133 -1.24 -2.05 1.01
CA MET A 133 -2.19 -2.21 -0.09
C MET A 133 -2.95 -3.53 0.00
N GLU A 134 -2.27 -4.66 0.26
CA GLU A 134 -2.95 -5.95 0.41
C GLU A 134 -3.86 -5.99 1.64
N ALA A 135 -3.42 -5.45 2.78
CA ALA A 135 -4.24 -5.37 3.99
C ALA A 135 -5.51 -4.53 3.76
N LEU A 136 -5.40 -3.40 3.05
CA LEU A 136 -6.54 -2.55 2.71
C LEU A 136 -7.49 -3.22 1.70
N LYS A 137 -6.98 -3.90 0.66
CA LYS A 137 -7.82 -4.66 -0.28
C LYS A 137 -8.62 -5.73 0.46
N GLU A 138 -7.96 -6.52 1.30
CA GLU A 138 -8.64 -7.53 2.10
C GLU A 138 -9.69 -6.92 3.03
N TYR A 139 -9.36 -5.83 3.71
CA TYR A 139 -10.31 -5.13 4.56
C TYR A 139 -11.54 -4.65 3.77
N VAL A 140 -11.33 -4.01 2.62
CA VAL A 140 -12.39 -3.44 1.77
C VAL A 140 -13.28 -4.53 1.14
N PHE A 141 -12.67 -5.55 0.54
CA PHE A 141 -13.42 -6.58 -0.19
C PHE A 141 -13.95 -7.68 0.72
N ILE A 142 -13.19 -8.12 1.73
CA ILE A 142 -13.61 -9.25 2.57
C ILE A 142 -14.40 -8.77 3.79
N LYS A 143 -13.90 -7.79 4.54
CA LYS A 143 -14.54 -7.34 5.78
C LYS A 143 -15.70 -6.37 5.52
N LEU A 144 -15.48 -5.36 4.68
CA LEU A 144 -16.46 -4.34 4.39
C LEU A 144 -17.42 -4.72 3.25
N THR A 145 -17.07 -5.73 2.44
CA THR A 145 -17.86 -6.19 1.28
C THR A 145 -18.19 -5.08 0.27
N LEU A 146 -17.29 -4.10 0.13
CA LEU A 146 -17.41 -3.06 -0.89
C LEU A 146 -17.07 -3.66 -2.26
N ASN A 147 -17.67 -3.10 -3.31
CA ASN A 147 -17.45 -3.55 -4.68
C ASN A 147 -16.16 -2.98 -5.29
N ARG A 148 -15.67 -1.83 -4.81
CA ARG A 148 -14.60 -1.11 -5.49
C ARG A 148 -13.66 -0.39 -4.54
N LEU A 149 -12.38 -0.47 -4.85
CA LEU A 149 -11.30 0.30 -4.23
C LEU A 149 -10.58 1.08 -5.31
N TRP A 150 -10.34 2.36 -5.10
CA TRP A 150 -9.71 3.23 -6.08
C TRP A 150 -8.78 4.25 -5.43
N GLY A 151 -8.02 4.97 -6.24
CA GLY A 151 -7.19 6.06 -5.79
C GLY A 151 -6.72 6.94 -6.94
N GLN A 152 -6.02 8.00 -6.58
CA GLN A 152 -5.40 8.91 -7.52
C GLN A 152 -3.97 9.24 -7.06
N THR A 153 -3.08 9.48 -8.02
CA THR A 153 -1.73 10.00 -7.75
C THR A 153 -1.29 10.90 -8.90
N TRP A 154 -0.34 11.80 -8.66
CA TRP A 154 0.27 12.55 -9.75
C TRP A 154 0.96 11.60 -10.73
N LYS A 155 0.84 11.89 -12.03
CA LYS A 155 1.41 11.07 -13.12
C LYS A 155 2.92 10.89 -13.02
N LYS A 156 3.61 11.85 -12.39
CA LYS A 156 5.05 11.82 -12.15
C LYS A 156 5.48 10.89 -11.01
N ASN A 157 4.55 10.47 -10.15
CA ASN A 157 4.84 9.58 -9.02
C ASN A 157 5.03 8.13 -9.46
N LYS A 158 6.13 7.87 -10.16
CA LYS A 158 6.45 6.55 -10.75
C LYS A 158 6.53 5.45 -9.70
N ARG A 159 6.98 5.74 -8.47
CA ARG A 159 7.09 4.77 -7.37
C ARG A 159 5.72 4.27 -6.90
N THR A 160 4.77 5.20 -6.73
CA THR A 160 3.40 4.85 -6.37
C THR A 160 2.72 4.08 -7.50
N ILE A 161 2.85 4.55 -8.76
CA ILE A 161 2.29 3.86 -9.94
C ILE A 161 2.83 2.43 -10.07
N ALA A 162 4.12 2.23 -9.83
CA ALA A 162 4.73 0.90 -9.80
C ALA A 162 4.10 0.00 -8.73
N SER A 163 3.93 0.51 -7.50
CA SER A 163 3.33 -0.24 -6.40
C SER A 163 1.86 -0.58 -6.67
N ILE A 164 1.09 0.35 -7.24
CA ILE A 164 -0.31 0.15 -7.65
C ILE A 164 -0.43 -0.99 -8.67
N LYS A 165 0.45 -1.02 -9.67
CA LYS A 165 0.49 -2.07 -10.68
C LYS A 165 0.83 -3.44 -10.06
N LEU A 166 1.80 -3.47 -9.15
CA LEU A 166 2.17 -4.68 -8.40
C LEU A 166 1.00 -5.21 -7.54
N ALA A 167 0.20 -4.31 -6.96
CA ALA A 167 -1.01 -4.66 -6.22
C ALA A 167 -2.18 -5.11 -7.11
N GLY A 168 -1.99 -5.22 -8.43
CA GLY A 168 -2.99 -5.73 -9.36
C GLY A 168 -4.11 -4.75 -9.70
N MET A 169 -3.93 -3.47 -9.40
CA MET A 169 -4.88 -2.43 -9.79
C MET A 169 -4.64 -1.96 -11.23
N GLU A 170 -5.70 -1.45 -11.84
CA GLU A 170 -5.73 -1.05 -13.24
C GLU A 170 -5.79 0.47 -13.35
N MET A 171 -5.07 1.04 -14.31
CA MET A 171 -5.16 2.46 -14.65
C MET A 171 -6.47 2.72 -15.39
N GLU A 172 -7.19 3.76 -15.00
CA GLU A 172 -8.54 4.05 -15.52
C GLU A 172 -8.63 5.35 -16.31
N GLY A 173 -7.65 6.24 -16.14
CA GLY A 173 -7.61 7.49 -16.88
C GLY A 173 -6.55 8.45 -16.38
N VAL A 174 -6.25 9.45 -17.21
CA VAL A 174 -5.40 10.60 -16.86
C VAL A 174 -6.28 11.84 -16.82
N HIS A 175 -6.28 12.55 -15.71
CA HIS A 175 -6.90 13.87 -15.62
C HIS A 175 -5.84 14.93 -15.88
N LYS A 176 -6.04 15.70 -16.95
CA LYS A 176 -5.22 16.88 -17.25
C LYS A 176 -5.49 17.94 -16.20
N ASP A 177 -4.42 18.49 -15.64
CA ASP A 177 -4.49 19.53 -14.60
C ASP A 177 -5.41 19.17 -13.41
N GLY A 178 -5.44 17.88 -13.07
CA GLY A 178 -6.37 17.33 -12.08
C GLY A 178 -6.05 17.68 -10.62
N ASP A 179 -4.87 18.24 -10.35
CA ASP A 179 -4.45 18.70 -9.02
C ASP A 179 -3.45 19.88 -9.12
N LYS A 180 -3.17 20.54 -8.01
CA LYS A 180 -2.15 21.60 -7.89
C LYS A 180 -1.07 21.20 -6.89
N ASP A 181 0.18 21.53 -7.21
CA ASP A 181 1.24 21.46 -6.22
C ASP A 181 1.13 22.59 -5.17
N ALA A 182 2.00 22.54 -4.18
CA ALA A 182 2.03 23.52 -3.09
C ALA A 182 2.35 24.97 -3.53
N ASN A 183 2.76 25.18 -4.79
CA ASN A 183 3.01 26.48 -5.39
C ASN A 183 1.91 26.88 -6.39
N GLY A 184 0.83 26.10 -6.49
CA GLY A 184 -0.32 26.37 -7.33
C GLY A 184 -0.18 25.92 -8.79
N LYS A 185 0.91 25.23 -9.15
CA LYS A 185 1.12 24.74 -10.51
C LYS A 185 0.33 23.45 -10.72
N TYR A 186 -0.41 23.40 -11.82
CA TYR A 186 -1.20 22.23 -12.19
C TYR A 186 -0.33 21.00 -12.47
N GLN A 187 -0.86 19.84 -12.11
CA GLN A 187 -0.25 18.53 -12.32
C GLN A 187 -1.27 17.57 -12.93
N ASP A 188 -0.84 16.81 -13.94
CA ASP A 188 -1.59 15.65 -14.44
C ASP A 188 -1.72 14.59 -13.33
N THR A 189 -2.92 14.05 -13.13
CA THR A 189 -3.16 12.94 -12.21
C THR A 189 -3.58 11.68 -12.94
N VAL A 190 -3.34 10.53 -12.32
CA VAL A 190 -3.71 9.20 -12.81
C VAL A 190 -4.71 8.60 -11.84
N SER A 191 -5.88 8.23 -12.35
CA SER A 191 -6.87 7.42 -11.63
C SER A 191 -6.61 5.94 -11.84
N TYR A 192 -6.83 5.16 -10.80
CA TYR A 192 -6.68 3.71 -10.84
C TYR A 192 -7.66 3.02 -9.89
N GLY A 193 -8.01 1.77 -10.19
CA GLY A 193 -9.04 1.05 -9.47
C GLY A 193 -8.90 -0.47 -9.55
N ILE A 194 -9.58 -1.14 -8.63
CA ILE A 194 -9.85 -2.58 -8.68
C ILE A 194 -11.24 -2.84 -8.15
N VAL A 195 -11.95 -3.76 -8.81
CA VAL A 195 -13.29 -4.21 -8.41
C VAL A 195 -13.24 -5.58 -7.74
N ALA A 196 -14.22 -5.87 -6.89
CA ALA A 196 -14.30 -7.10 -6.11
C ALA A 196 -14.21 -8.35 -6.99
N LYS A 197 -14.87 -8.35 -8.16
CA LYS A 197 -14.78 -9.45 -9.14
C LYS A 197 -13.32 -9.77 -9.49
N LYS A 198 -12.56 -8.76 -9.92
CA LYS A 198 -11.15 -8.89 -10.29
C LYS A 198 -10.30 -9.36 -9.11
N TYR A 199 -10.52 -8.78 -7.92
CA TYR A 199 -9.83 -9.16 -6.69
C TYR A 199 -10.02 -10.66 -6.38
N PHE A 200 -11.25 -11.16 -6.41
CA PHE A 200 -11.52 -12.58 -6.15
C PHE A 200 -11.06 -13.51 -7.27
N GLU A 201 -11.06 -13.06 -8.53
CA GLU A 201 -10.47 -13.81 -9.65
C GLU A 201 -8.95 -13.96 -9.49
N ASP A 202 -8.25 -12.91 -9.06
CA ASP A 202 -6.80 -12.97 -8.85
C ASP A 202 -6.41 -13.90 -7.71
N ILE A 203 -7.23 -14.00 -6.65
CA ILE A 203 -7.01 -14.95 -5.55
C ILE A 203 -7.20 -16.41 -6.00
N LYS A 204 -8.14 -16.66 -6.93
CA LYS A 204 -8.45 -18.02 -7.41
C LYS A 204 -7.43 -18.57 -8.40
N LYS A 205 -6.60 -17.72 -9.01
CA LYS A 205 -5.58 -18.15 -9.98
C LYS A 205 -4.46 -18.91 -9.26
N ILE A 206 -4.64 -20.22 -9.12
CA ILE A 206 -3.58 -21.16 -8.80
C ILE A 206 -2.95 -21.59 -10.12
N HIS A 207 -1.74 -21.13 -10.43
CA HIS A 207 -0.98 -21.78 -11.51
C HIS A 207 -0.10 -22.89 -10.92
N LYS A 208 0.02 -24.01 -11.64
CA LYS A 208 0.97 -25.07 -11.27
C LYS A 208 2.39 -24.59 -11.57
N LYS A 209 3.25 -24.57 -10.56
CA LYS A 209 4.67 -24.24 -10.71
C LYS A 209 5.37 -25.31 -11.53
N LYS A 210 6.10 -24.91 -12.56
CA LYS A 210 6.84 -25.84 -13.44
C LYS A 210 8.32 -25.98 -13.07
N LYS A 211 8.87 -25.05 -12.28
CA LYS A 211 10.28 -25.08 -11.87
C LYS A 211 10.51 -24.43 -10.52
N LEU A 212 11.16 -25.17 -9.63
CA LEU A 212 11.60 -24.74 -8.31
C LEU A 212 12.95 -23.99 -8.42
N LEU A 213 13.22 -23.07 -7.51
CA LEU A 213 14.49 -22.34 -7.42
C LEU A 213 15.04 -22.43 -6.00
N SER A 214 16.35 -22.62 -5.88
CA SER A 214 17.08 -22.46 -4.63
C SER A 214 17.22 -20.98 -4.25
N GLN A 215 17.44 -20.69 -2.95
CA GLN A 215 17.73 -19.32 -2.50
C GLN A 215 18.96 -18.72 -3.22
N ASN A 216 19.96 -19.53 -3.55
CA ASN A 216 21.15 -19.08 -4.27
C ASN A 216 20.83 -18.65 -5.71
N GLU A 217 19.95 -19.36 -6.41
CA GLU A 217 19.48 -18.95 -7.73
C GLU A 217 18.66 -17.65 -7.67
N ILE A 218 17.80 -17.51 -6.66
CA ILE A 218 17.03 -16.28 -6.42
C ILE A 218 17.99 -15.10 -6.18
N LYS A 219 19.00 -15.26 -5.31
CA LYS A 219 20.04 -14.25 -5.07
C LYS A 219 20.79 -13.89 -6.35
N LYS A 220 21.13 -14.86 -7.21
CA LYS A 220 21.78 -14.61 -8.51
C LYS A 220 20.89 -13.78 -9.43
N ILE A 221 19.59 -14.06 -9.49
CA ILE A 221 18.63 -13.29 -10.29
C ILE A 221 18.54 -11.86 -9.77
N ILE A 222 18.31 -11.67 -8.47
CA ILE A 222 18.21 -10.34 -7.85
C ILE A 222 19.50 -9.55 -8.10
N ARG A 223 20.67 -10.15 -7.87
CA ARG A 223 21.96 -9.52 -8.11
C ARG A 223 22.11 -9.02 -9.54
N LYS A 224 21.79 -9.85 -10.52
CA LYS A 224 21.85 -9.48 -11.93
C LYS A 224 20.87 -8.36 -12.26
N THR A 225 19.64 -8.45 -11.78
CA THR A 225 18.59 -7.46 -12.06
C THR A 225 18.90 -6.10 -11.46
N LEU A 226 19.51 -6.08 -10.26
CA LEU A 226 19.82 -4.85 -9.53
C LEU A 226 21.24 -4.31 -9.80
N GLY A 227 22.04 -4.99 -10.63
CA GLY A 227 23.43 -4.61 -10.91
C GLY A 227 24.34 -4.65 -9.67
N LEU A 228 24.10 -5.58 -8.75
CA LEU A 228 24.85 -5.69 -7.49
C LEU A 228 26.14 -6.50 -7.66
N GLN A 229 27.15 -6.21 -6.83
CA GLN A 229 28.41 -6.96 -6.81
C GLN A 229 28.20 -8.39 -6.29
N ILE A 230 29.13 -9.30 -6.64
CA ILE A 230 29.01 -10.72 -6.31
C ILE A 230 28.95 -11.01 -4.80
N ASN A 231 29.64 -10.18 -4.00
CA ASN A 231 29.69 -10.29 -2.55
C ASN A 231 28.61 -9.49 -1.81
N SER A 232 27.72 -8.78 -2.52
CA SER A 232 26.64 -8.02 -1.87
C SER A 232 25.72 -8.97 -1.09
N LYS A 233 25.46 -8.63 0.18
CA LYS A 233 24.43 -9.29 1.00
C LYS A 233 23.04 -8.95 0.42
N ILE A 234 22.25 -9.98 0.09
CA ILE A 234 20.90 -9.85 -0.47
C ILE A 234 19.98 -10.70 0.39
N ASN A 235 19.15 -10.03 1.20
CA ASN A 235 18.21 -10.70 2.11
C ASN A 235 16.77 -10.23 1.83
N SER A 236 16.49 -8.94 1.98
CA SER A 236 15.15 -8.36 1.76
C SER A 236 15.21 -7.02 1.02
N MET A 237 14.06 -6.53 0.58
CA MET A 237 13.90 -5.16 0.07
C MET A 237 14.42 -4.13 1.08
N GLU A 238 14.09 -4.30 2.36
CA GLU A 238 14.54 -3.40 3.44
C GLU A 238 16.08 -3.36 3.59
N SER A 239 16.76 -4.49 3.40
CA SER A 239 18.20 -4.60 3.67
C SER A 239 19.08 -4.57 2.41
N THR A 240 18.50 -4.44 1.21
CA THR A 240 19.24 -4.59 -0.05
C THR A 240 19.25 -3.28 -0.81
N ARG A 241 20.45 -2.75 -1.04
CA ARG A 241 20.64 -1.52 -1.81
C ARG A 241 19.99 -1.63 -3.19
N ASN A 242 19.34 -0.53 -3.62
CA ASN A 242 18.65 -0.40 -4.91
C ASN A 242 17.49 -1.37 -5.13
N TRP A 243 17.00 -2.06 -4.09
CA TRP A 243 15.78 -2.86 -4.17
C TRP A 243 14.59 -2.09 -3.60
N ASP A 244 13.83 -1.45 -4.47
CA ASP A 244 12.65 -0.63 -4.19
C ASP A 244 11.44 -1.06 -5.04
N SER A 245 10.31 -0.34 -4.97
CA SER A 245 9.11 -0.71 -5.76
C SER A 245 9.34 -0.76 -7.27
N LEU A 246 10.21 0.09 -7.82
CA LEU A 246 10.46 0.15 -9.27
C LEU A 246 11.28 -1.05 -9.72
N SER A 247 12.39 -1.28 -9.05
CA SER A 247 13.29 -2.40 -9.33
C SER A 247 12.68 -3.75 -8.95
N HIS A 248 11.80 -3.79 -7.95
CA HIS A 248 11.10 -5.00 -7.55
C HIS A 248 10.22 -5.54 -8.68
N ILE A 249 9.57 -4.70 -9.49
CA ILE A 249 8.87 -5.15 -10.71
C ILE A 249 9.81 -5.96 -11.60
N ASN A 250 11.02 -5.47 -11.82
CA ASN A 250 11.99 -6.15 -12.67
C ASN A 250 12.48 -7.46 -12.04
N VAL A 251 12.64 -7.49 -10.72
CA VAL A 251 13.00 -8.71 -9.97
C VAL A 251 11.92 -9.78 -10.15
N ILE A 252 10.66 -9.41 -9.96
CA ILE A 252 9.51 -10.31 -10.15
C ILE A 252 9.48 -10.84 -11.59
N LEU A 253 9.53 -9.96 -12.60
CA LEU A 253 9.51 -10.37 -14.01
C LEU A 253 10.67 -11.32 -14.37
N ALA A 254 11.86 -11.08 -13.82
CA ALA A 254 13.03 -11.94 -14.05
C ALA A 254 12.84 -13.33 -13.42
N ILE A 255 12.24 -13.40 -12.22
CA ILE A 255 11.90 -14.65 -11.55
C ILE A 255 10.82 -15.39 -12.35
N GLU A 256 9.70 -14.73 -12.67
CA GLU A 256 8.58 -15.31 -13.43
C GLU A 256 9.06 -15.93 -14.75
N LYS A 257 9.94 -15.24 -15.47
CA LYS A 257 10.57 -15.75 -16.70
C LYS A 257 11.34 -17.06 -16.47
N LYS A 258 12.01 -17.20 -15.33
CA LYS A 258 12.80 -18.39 -14.99
C LYS A 258 11.92 -19.58 -14.60
N ILE A 259 10.85 -19.34 -13.84
CA ILE A 259 9.97 -20.39 -13.30
C ILE A 259 8.77 -20.72 -14.18
N LYS A 260 8.52 -19.93 -15.23
CA LYS A 260 7.35 -20.03 -16.13
C LYS A 260 6.02 -20.01 -15.35
N TYR A 261 5.96 -19.17 -14.32
CA TYR A 261 4.83 -18.98 -13.43
C TYR A 261 4.68 -17.48 -13.18
N LYS A 262 3.45 -16.97 -13.27
CA LYS A 262 3.13 -15.56 -13.04
C LYS A 262 2.57 -15.39 -11.63
N PHE A 263 3.20 -14.52 -10.84
CA PHE A 263 2.80 -14.23 -9.48
C PHE A 263 1.49 -13.44 -9.51
N ASN A 264 0.56 -13.79 -8.62
CA ASN A 264 -0.58 -12.92 -8.36
C ASN A 264 -0.15 -11.74 -7.45
N ALA A 265 -0.99 -10.73 -7.31
CA ALA A 265 -0.66 -9.51 -6.55
C ALA A 265 -0.28 -9.79 -5.08
N ILE A 266 -0.89 -10.80 -4.45
CA ILE A 266 -0.59 -11.19 -3.07
C ILE A 266 0.81 -11.80 -2.97
N GLU A 267 1.14 -12.72 -3.89
CA GLU A 267 2.47 -13.33 -3.95
C GLU A 267 3.55 -12.29 -4.23
N ILE A 268 3.28 -11.33 -5.11
CA ILE A 268 4.16 -10.19 -5.37
C ILE A 268 4.40 -9.40 -4.08
N ALA A 269 3.34 -8.99 -3.37
CA ALA A 269 3.48 -8.23 -2.13
C ALA A 269 4.27 -8.98 -1.06
N GLN A 270 4.12 -10.31 -1.00
CA GLN A 270 4.86 -11.18 -0.10
C GLN A 270 6.31 -11.42 -0.53
N SER A 271 6.65 -11.21 -1.80
CA SER A 271 7.97 -11.49 -2.40
C SER A 271 9.04 -10.43 -2.09
N ASN A 272 8.99 -9.84 -0.90
CA ASN A 272 9.88 -8.78 -0.44
C ASN A 272 11.20 -9.27 0.19
N SER A 273 11.45 -10.59 0.19
CA SER A 273 12.71 -11.18 0.63
C SER A 273 13.06 -12.43 -0.14
N VAL A 274 14.35 -12.80 -0.16
CA VAL A 274 14.83 -14.04 -0.77
C VAL A 274 14.12 -15.25 -0.18
N GLU A 275 13.95 -15.25 1.15
CA GLU A 275 13.27 -16.32 1.87
C GLU A 275 11.79 -16.39 1.50
N ASN A 276 11.09 -15.25 1.46
CA ASN A 276 9.68 -15.24 1.09
C ASN A 276 9.48 -15.66 -0.37
N ILE A 277 10.30 -15.19 -1.30
CA ILE A 277 10.30 -15.64 -2.70
C ILE A 277 10.52 -17.15 -2.75
N TYR A 278 11.51 -17.67 -2.03
CA TYR A 278 11.78 -19.10 -1.97
C TYR A 278 10.58 -19.88 -1.45
N ASN A 279 10.00 -19.45 -0.34
CA ASN A 279 8.82 -20.10 0.25
C ASN A 279 7.63 -20.06 -0.71
N ILE A 280 7.36 -18.91 -1.34
CA ILE A 280 6.28 -18.76 -2.32
C ILE A 280 6.51 -19.64 -3.53
N ILE A 281 7.73 -19.73 -4.09
CA ILE A 281 8.01 -20.58 -5.25
C ILE A 281 7.97 -22.06 -4.89
N ASN A 282 8.42 -22.43 -3.70
CA ASN A 282 8.61 -23.84 -3.35
C ASN A 282 7.48 -24.47 -2.53
N LYS A 283 6.48 -23.69 -2.11
CA LYS A 283 5.26 -24.24 -1.48
C LYS A 283 4.53 -25.20 -2.44
N LYS A 284 4.23 -26.42 -2.01
CA LYS A 284 3.40 -27.37 -2.77
C LYS A 284 1.98 -26.83 -2.94
#